data_AF-A0A929ISY9-F1
#
_entry.id   AF-A0A929ISY9-F1
#
_cell.length_a   1.000
_cell.length_b   1.000
_cell.length_c   1.000
_cell.angle_alpha   90.00
_cell.angle_beta   90.00
_cell.angle_gamma   90.00
#
_symmetry.space_group_name_H-M   'P 1'
#
loop_
_entity.id
_entity.type
_entity.pdbx_description
1 polymer ?
#
loop_
_entity_poly.entity_id
_entity_poly.type
_entity_poly.pdbx_seq_one_letter_code
_entity_poly.pdbx_strand_id
1 'polypeptide(L)'
;NIMILTTAVSFMLYRRANKIATVPWVKAGNAAQVALFTAGILNILFLGIYHGYFTNTVYKVAASIPQVFTTLIIIAVSTAIDYFMYRRSKQVGPLHWGRIPARAQYALFLLAVAFTWLMGLMGYIRSGIRQHWHVVDILRDNSPDAFTPTLGYAANVVSIGTILFMSLVIFVFWIATLSGRKTDISGYWRSSPAEG
;
A
#
# COMPACT_ATOMS: atom_id res chain seq x y z
N ASN A 1 11.65 -3.07 -5.20
CA ASN A 1 12.06 -4.10 -4.22
C ASN A 1 11.18 -4.14 -2.98
N ILE A 2 11.17 -3.12 -2.10
CA ILE A 2 10.32 -3.15 -0.88
C ILE A 2 8.83 -3.26 -1.21
N MET A 3 8.32 -2.46 -2.16
CA MET A 3 6.93 -2.54 -2.62
C MET A 3 6.53 -3.97 -3.05
N ILE A 4 7.40 -4.65 -3.80
CA ILE A 4 7.16 -6.02 -4.27
C ILE A 4 7.06 -7.00 -3.10
N LEU A 5 7.95 -6.88 -2.11
CA LEU A 5 7.88 -7.70 -0.89
C LEU A 5 6.57 -7.44 -0.11
N THR A 6 6.17 -6.18 0.04
CA THR A 6 4.92 -5.83 0.71
C THR A 6 3.70 -6.42 -0.02
N THR A 7 3.66 -6.32 -1.35
CA THR A 7 2.59 -6.93 -2.16
C THR A 7 2.58 -8.46 -2.01
N ALA A 8 3.75 -9.11 -1.99
CA ALA A 8 3.85 -10.54 -1.77
C ALA A 8 3.31 -10.94 -0.38
N VAL A 9 3.64 -10.19 0.68
CA VAL A 9 3.08 -10.40 2.02
C VAL A 9 1.57 -10.23 2.02
N SER A 10 1.03 -9.19 1.37
CA SER A 10 -0.42 -8.98 1.26
C SER A 10 -1.12 -10.16 0.57
N PHE A 11 -0.54 -10.70 -0.50
CA PHE A 11 -1.08 -11.88 -1.19
C PHE A 11 -1.08 -13.12 -0.28
N MET A 12 0.00 -13.35 0.46
CA MET A 12 0.07 -14.46 1.42
C MET A 12 -0.97 -14.31 2.53
N LEU A 13 -1.11 -13.12 3.11
CA LEU A 13 -2.13 -12.83 4.12
C LEU A 13 -3.55 -13.08 3.59
N TYR A 14 -3.85 -12.62 2.37
CA TYR A 14 -5.13 -12.89 1.72
C TYR A 14 -5.39 -14.39 1.56
N ARG A 15 -4.39 -15.16 1.13
CA ARG A 15 -4.50 -16.61 0.95
C ARG A 15 -4.73 -17.36 2.27
N ARG A 16 -4.26 -16.80 3.38
CA ARG A 16 -4.38 -17.36 4.74
C ARG A 16 -5.67 -16.95 5.47
N ALA A 17 -6.28 -15.83 5.08
CA ALA A 17 -7.38 -15.21 5.83
C ALA A 17 -8.58 -16.14 6.12
N ASN A 18 -8.81 -17.15 5.28
CA ASN A 18 -9.89 -18.14 5.44
C ASN A 18 -9.40 -19.58 5.70
N LYS A 19 -8.14 -19.79 6.11
CA LYS A 19 -7.54 -21.11 6.31
C LYS A 19 -7.00 -21.27 7.73
N ILE A 20 -7.42 -22.32 8.45
CA ILE A 20 -6.74 -22.75 9.69
C ILE A 20 -5.59 -23.68 9.31
N ALA A 21 -4.39 -23.32 9.75
CA ALA A 21 -3.24 -24.17 9.57
C ALA A 21 -3.33 -25.41 10.48
N THR A 22 -3.20 -26.59 9.89
CA THR A 22 -3.41 -27.90 10.54
C THR A 22 -2.09 -28.58 10.96
N VAL A 23 -0.95 -27.94 10.70
CA VAL A 23 0.39 -28.51 10.91
C VAL A 23 0.92 -28.10 12.30
N PRO A 24 1.61 -28.98 13.05
CA PRO A 24 2.12 -28.66 14.40
C PRO A 24 3.22 -27.56 14.40
N TRP A 25 3.94 -27.38 13.29
CA TRP A 25 5.05 -26.43 13.16
C TRP A 25 4.63 -24.99 12.76
N VAL A 26 3.34 -24.66 12.81
CA VAL A 26 2.84 -23.35 12.33
C VAL A 26 3.48 -22.15 13.02
N LYS A 27 3.75 -22.24 14.33
CA LYS A 27 4.40 -21.15 15.08
C LYS A 27 5.81 -20.87 14.57
N ALA A 28 6.58 -21.93 14.34
CA ALA A 28 7.96 -21.79 13.89
C ALA A 28 8.05 -21.51 12.37
N GLY A 29 7.11 -21.98 11.55
CA GLY A 29 6.99 -21.57 10.15
C GLY A 29 6.62 -20.09 9.99
N ASN A 30 5.70 -19.58 10.81
CA ASN A 30 5.40 -18.16 10.85
C ASN A 30 6.59 -17.33 11.36
N ALA A 31 7.28 -17.78 12.41
CA ALA A 31 8.47 -17.09 12.91
C ALA A 31 9.60 -17.04 11.87
N ALA A 32 9.85 -18.16 11.17
CA ALA A 32 10.83 -18.24 10.09
C ALA A 32 10.47 -17.29 8.94
N GLN A 33 9.20 -17.19 8.59
CA GLN A 33 8.74 -16.29 7.54
C GLN A 33 8.87 -14.82 7.95
N VAL A 34 8.54 -14.46 9.19
CA VAL A 34 8.76 -13.11 9.71
C VAL A 34 10.25 -12.78 9.67
N ALA A 35 11.12 -13.68 10.15
CA ALA A 35 12.56 -13.51 10.12
C ALA A 35 13.11 -13.35 8.68
N LEU A 36 12.57 -14.11 7.73
CA LEU A 36 12.95 -14.03 6.31
C LEU A 36 12.61 -12.66 5.71
N PHE A 37 11.38 -12.17 5.94
CA PHE A 37 10.97 -10.85 5.44
C PHE A 37 11.72 -9.71 6.13
N THR A 38 11.96 -9.79 7.44
CA THR A 38 12.72 -8.75 8.16
C THR A 38 14.18 -8.71 7.71
N ALA A 39 14.85 -9.85 7.62
CA ALA A 39 16.22 -9.95 7.10
C ALA A 39 16.31 -9.42 5.66
N GLY A 40 15.31 -9.76 4.83
CA GLY A 40 15.20 -9.26 3.47
C GLY A 40 15.06 -7.74 3.35
N ILE A 41 14.19 -7.15 4.17
CA ILE A 41 14.00 -5.70 4.22
C ILE A 41 15.28 -5.02 4.70
N LEU A 42 15.93 -5.54 5.75
CA LEU A 42 17.19 -5.01 6.25
C LEU A 42 18.29 -5.07 5.18
N ASN A 43 18.40 -6.17 4.44
CA ASN A 43 19.38 -6.29 3.35
C ASN A 43 19.12 -5.27 2.24
N ILE A 44 17.86 -5.09 1.83
CA ILE A 44 17.48 -4.12 0.79
C ILE A 44 17.73 -2.68 1.27
N LEU A 45 17.43 -2.37 2.53
CA LEU A 45 17.71 -1.06 3.12
C LEU A 45 19.22 -0.80 3.23
N PHE A 46 20.00 -1.79 3.66
CA PHE A 46 21.45 -1.70 3.71
C PHE A 46 22.02 -1.43 2.31
N LEU A 47 21.67 -2.25 1.31
CA LEU A 47 22.11 -2.05 -0.07
C LEU A 47 21.63 -0.70 -0.64
N GLY A 48 20.42 -0.26 -0.29
CA GLY A 48 19.86 1.01 -0.75
C GLY A 48 20.54 2.23 -0.14
N ILE A 49 20.81 2.23 1.16
CA ILE A 49 21.41 3.36 1.88
C ILE A 49 22.93 3.38 1.67
N TYR A 50 23.60 2.25 1.89
CA TYR A 50 25.05 2.14 1.84
C TYR A 50 25.58 2.41 0.42
N HIS A 51 25.08 1.68 -0.58
CA HIS A 51 25.53 1.90 -1.96
C HIS A 51 24.84 3.11 -2.62
N GLY A 52 23.57 3.40 -2.31
CA GLY A 52 22.85 4.50 -2.94
C GLY A 52 23.30 5.89 -2.52
N TYR A 53 23.63 6.10 -1.25
CA TYR A 53 23.96 7.43 -0.72
C TYR A 53 25.47 7.70 -0.62
N PHE A 54 26.27 6.69 -0.27
CA PHE A 54 27.69 6.89 0.06
C PHE A 54 28.68 6.46 -1.03
N THR A 55 28.21 5.88 -2.16
CA THR A 55 29.11 5.36 -3.21
C THR A 55 28.86 5.92 -4.61
N ASN A 56 29.85 5.75 -5.49
CA ASN A 56 29.86 6.21 -6.88
C ASN A 56 28.72 5.61 -7.73
N THR A 57 28.28 6.32 -8.78
CA THR A 57 27.10 5.99 -9.60
C THR A 57 27.12 4.57 -10.19
N VAL A 58 28.30 4.05 -10.51
CA VAL A 58 28.48 2.68 -11.03
C VAL A 58 28.06 1.62 -10.02
N TYR A 59 28.41 1.81 -8.74
CA TYR A 59 28.05 0.89 -7.67
C TYR A 59 26.56 0.94 -7.31
N LYS A 60 25.90 2.09 -7.54
CA LYS A 60 24.43 2.22 -7.39
C LYS A 60 23.70 1.31 -8.37
N VAL A 61 24.15 1.27 -9.62
CA VAL A 61 23.58 0.40 -10.66
C VAL A 61 23.91 -1.06 -10.35
N ALA A 62 25.15 -1.36 -9.97
CA ALA A 62 25.55 -2.72 -9.61
C ALA A 62 24.77 -3.27 -8.40
N ALA A 63 24.46 -2.44 -7.41
CA ALA A 63 23.68 -2.82 -6.23
C ALA A 63 22.20 -3.13 -6.54
N SER A 64 21.67 -2.76 -7.71
CA SER A 64 20.30 -3.11 -8.10
C SER A 64 20.13 -4.62 -8.34
N ILE A 65 21.17 -5.28 -8.87
CA ILE A 65 21.18 -6.72 -9.17
C ILE A 65 20.97 -7.57 -7.89
N PRO A 66 21.81 -7.44 -6.83
CA PRO A 66 21.64 -8.23 -5.62
C PRO A 66 20.33 -7.89 -4.87
N GLN A 67 19.81 -6.67 -4.99
CA GLN A 67 18.51 -6.35 -4.41
C GLN A 67 17.36 -7.11 -5.09
N VAL A 68 17.36 -7.22 -6.42
CA VAL A 68 16.33 -7.98 -7.15
C VAL A 68 16.43 -9.47 -6.80
N PHE A 69 17.62 -10.04 -6.81
CA PHE A 69 17.82 -11.45 -6.41
C PHE A 69 17.34 -11.72 -4.99
N THR A 70 17.66 -10.83 -4.05
CA THR A 70 17.16 -10.93 -2.66
C THR A 70 15.63 -10.99 -2.64
N THR A 71 14.95 -10.10 -3.37
CA THR A 71 13.48 -10.12 -3.41
C THR A 71 12.91 -11.39 -4.02
N LEU A 72 13.51 -11.88 -5.11
CA LEU A 72 13.03 -13.06 -5.81
C LEU A 72 13.20 -14.33 -4.96
N ILE A 73 14.33 -14.45 -4.26
CA ILE A 73 14.60 -15.54 -3.31
C ILE A 73 13.60 -15.51 -2.17
N ILE A 74 13.35 -14.34 -1.56
CA ILE A 74 12.39 -14.22 -0.46
C ILE A 74 11.00 -14.66 -0.92
N ILE A 75 10.54 -14.21 -2.09
CA ILE A 75 9.22 -14.57 -2.62
C ILE A 75 9.12 -16.07 -2.88
N ALA A 76 10.16 -16.67 -3.48
CA ALA A 76 10.18 -18.11 -3.76
C ALA A 76 10.16 -18.94 -2.47
N VAL A 77 11.04 -18.63 -1.52
CA VAL A 77 11.16 -19.34 -0.24
C VAL A 77 9.93 -19.12 0.62
N SER A 78 9.43 -17.89 0.74
CA SER A 78 8.22 -17.60 1.53
C SER A 78 7.02 -18.33 0.95
N THR A 79 6.86 -18.33 -0.38
CA THR A 79 5.76 -19.02 -1.06
C THR A 79 5.86 -20.54 -0.89
N ALA A 80 7.06 -21.10 -0.91
CA ALA A 80 7.31 -22.52 -0.65
C ALA A 80 6.93 -22.91 0.79
N ILE A 81 7.41 -22.15 1.80
CA ILE A 81 7.05 -22.36 3.21
C ILE A 81 5.52 -22.35 3.37
N ASP A 82 4.87 -21.37 2.75
CA ASP A 82 3.45 -21.15 2.85
C ASP A 82 2.63 -22.21 2.09
N TYR A 83 3.14 -22.72 0.97
CA TYR A 83 2.59 -23.88 0.28
C TYR A 83 2.63 -25.13 1.17
N PHE A 84 3.78 -25.44 1.79
CA PHE A 84 3.91 -26.61 2.67
C PHE A 84 3.04 -26.48 3.93
N MET A 85 2.95 -25.29 4.50
CA MET A 85 2.18 -25.05 5.73
C MET A 85 0.65 -25.15 5.52
N TYR A 86 0.15 -24.77 4.35
CA TYR A 86 -1.29 -24.74 4.05
C TYR A 86 -1.77 -25.86 3.11
N ARG A 87 -0.91 -26.84 2.77
CA ARG A 87 -1.25 -27.96 1.86
C ARG A 87 -2.45 -28.80 2.34
N ARG A 88 -2.72 -28.85 3.65
CA ARG A 88 -3.83 -29.60 4.26
C ARG A 88 -4.75 -28.75 5.16
N SER A 89 -4.77 -27.44 4.94
CA SER A 89 -5.53 -26.52 5.82
C SER A 89 -7.04 -26.66 5.65
N LYS A 90 -7.79 -26.65 6.76
CA LYS A 90 -9.26 -26.63 6.72
C LYS A 90 -9.75 -25.20 6.47
N GLN A 91 -10.73 -25.05 5.59
CA GLN A 91 -11.40 -23.76 5.36
C GLN A 91 -12.38 -23.50 6.51
N VAL A 92 -12.31 -22.31 7.10
CA VAL A 92 -12.97 -22.00 8.39
C VAL A 92 -14.45 -21.65 8.24
N GLY A 93 -14.92 -21.37 7.02
CA GLY A 93 -16.33 -21.12 6.73
C GLY A 93 -16.58 -20.56 5.32
N PRO A 94 -17.85 -20.48 4.90
CA PRO A 94 -18.21 -19.89 3.61
C PRO A 94 -17.92 -18.38 3.60
N LEU A 95 -17.24 -17.92 2.54
CA LEU A 95 -16.99 -16.50 2.30
C LEU A 95 -18.31 -15.84 1.87
N HIS A 96 -18.88 -15.04 2.76
CA HIS A 96 -20.10 -14.29 2.47
C HIS A 96 -19.74 -13.02 1.69
N TRP A 97 -19.85 -13.08 0.37
CA TRP A 97 -19.69 -11.92 -0.50
C TRP A 97 -20.75 -10.86 -0.16
N GLY A 98 -20.33 -9.59 -0.11
CA GLY A 98 -21.21 -8.45 0.21
C GLY A 98 -21.31 -8.09 1.69
N ARG A 99 -20.87 -8.96 2.63
CA ARG A 99 -20.83 -8.61 4.06
C ARG A 99 -19.52 -7.94 4.44
N ILE A 100 -19.43 -6.63 4.26
CA ILE A 100 -18.27 -5.84 4.66
C ILE A 100 -18.38 -5.50 6.16
N PRO A 101 -17.44 -5.96 7.02
CA PRO A 101 -17.47 -5.59 8.44
C PRO A 101 -17.11 -4.10 8.61
N ALA A 102 -17.67 -3.42 9.63
CA ALA A 102 -17.44 -1.99 9.87
C ALA A 102 -15.95 -1.60 9.92
N ARG A 103 -15.11 -2.45 10.54
CA ARG A 103 -13.64 -2.29 10.54
C ARG A 103 -13.02 -2.17 9.14
N ALA A 104 -13.52 -2.90 8.15
CA ALA A 104 -13.02 -2.84 6.78
C ALA A 104 -13.46 -1.57 6.06
N GLN A 105 -14.66 -1.05 6.38
CA GLN A 105 -15.11 0.24 5.84
C GLN A 105 -14.23 1.39 6.35
N TYR A 106 -13.91 1.42 7.65
CA TYR A 106 -12.96 2.41 8.18
C TYR A 106 -11.58 2.29 7.53
N ALA A 107 -11.08 1.07 7.31
CA ALA A 107 -9.81 0.84 6.62
C ALA A 107 -9.83 1.34 5.17
N LEU A 108 -10.92 1.13 4.42
CA LEU A 108 -11.06 1.63 3.05
C LEU A 108 -11.08 3.17 3.00
N PHE A 109 -11.76 3.81 3.95
CA PHE A 109 -11.77 5.27 4.05
C PHE A 109 -10.39 5.83 4.40
N LEU A 110 -9.73 5.27 5.41
CA LEU A 110 -8.37 5.67 5.80
C LEU A 110 -7.36 5.44 4.66
N LEU A 111 -7.52 4.37 3.89
CA LEU A 111 -6.70 4.08 2.72
C LEU A 111 -6.87 5.15 1.63
N ALA A 112 -8.11 5.60 1.38
CA ALA A 112 -8.37 6.69 0.43
C ALA A 112 -7.72 8.02 0.87
N VAL A 113 -7.80 8.35 2.16
CA VAL A 113 -7.13 9.53 2.73
C VAL A 113 -5.61 9.42 2.56
N ALA A 114 -5.03 8.27 2.90
CA ALA A 114 -3.60 8.04 2.76
C ALA A 114 -3.12 8.14 1.31
N PHE A 115 -3.87 7.56 0.36
CA PHE A 115 -3.52 7.63 -1.07
C PHE A 115 -3.59 9.06 -1.61
N THR A 116 -4.55 9.85 -1.17
CA THR A 116 -4.67 11.27 -1.59
C THR A 116 -3.41 12.04 -1.19
N TRP A 117 -2.93 11.85 0.04
CA TRP A 117 -1.70 12.48 0.52
C TRP A 117 -0.46 12.04 -0.25
N LEU A 118 -0.34 10.72 -0.49
CA LEU A 118 0.79 10.15 -1.21
C LEU A 118 0.84 10.64 -2.67
N MET A 119 -0.31 10.71 -3.35
CA MET A 119 -0.43 11.23 -4.71
C MET A 119 -0.06 12.71 -4.78
N GLY A 120 -0.53 13.52 -3.82
CA GLY A 120 -0.19 14.95 -3.76
C GLY A 120 1.32 15.18 -3.61
N LEU A 121 1.96 14.45 -2.69
CA LEU A 121 3.39 14.59 -2.43
C LEU A 121 4.25 14.09 -3.60
N MET A 122 3.93 12.91 -4.15
CA MET A 122 4.66 12.36 -5.30
C MET A 122 4.46 13.18 -6.57
N GLY A 123 3.29 13.79 -6.75
CA GLY A 123 3.02 14.75 -7.82
C GLY A 123 3.94 15.96 -7.73
N TYR A 124 4.12 16.52 -6.52
CA TYR A 124 5.08 17.59 -6.29
C TYR A 124 6.52 17.15 -6.56
N ILE A 125 6.97 15.99 -6.05
CA ILE A 125 8.35 15.50 -6.30
C ILE A 125 8.64 15.40 -7.80
N ARG A 126 7.69 14.90 -8.59
CA ARG A 126 7.81 14.82 -10.06
C ARG A 126 7.90 16.20 -10.71
N SER A 127 7.15 17.18 -10.21
CA SER A 127 7.22 18.56 -10.70
C SER A 127 8.54 19.23 -10.30
N GLY A 128 8.96 19.06 -9.05
CA GLY A 128 10.17 19.65 -8.47
C GLY A 128 11.47 19.17 -9.11
N ILE A 129 11.50 17.97 -9.70
CA ILE A 129 12.64 17.47 -10.49
C ILE A 129 12.90 18.34 -11.73
N ARG A 130 11.90 19.05 -12.27
CA ARG A 130 12.07 19.96 -13.42
C ARG A 130 12.78 21.27 -13.04
N GLN A 131 12.98 21.52 -11.74
CA GLN A 131 13.66 22.69 -11.20
C GLN A 131 13.16 24.01 -11.84
N HIS A 132 14.09 24.84 -12.33
CA HIS A 132 13.87 26.13 -12.98
C HIS A 132 13.89 26.02 -14.51
N TRP A 133 13.55 24.85 -15.06
CA TRP A 133 13.52 24.63 -16.50
C TRP A 133 12.07 24.55 -16.98
N HIS A 134 11.71 25.40 -17.95
CA HIS A 134 10.44 25.28 -18.67
C HIS A 134 10.46 24.09 -19.63
N VAL A 135 11.58 23.93 -20.34
CA VAL A 135 11.91 22.75 -21.16
C VAL A 135 13.27 22.25 -20.69
N VAL A 136 13.33 20.99 -20.27
CA VAL A 136 14.51 20.36 -19.68
C VAL A 136 15.72 20.59 -20.60
N ASP A 137 16.78 21.15 -20.03
CA ASP A 137 18.08 21.45 -20.66
C ASP A 137 18.06 22.41 -21.87
N ILE A 138 16.90 22.99 -22.23
CA ILE A 138 16.75 23.85 -23.42
C ILE A 138 16.36 25.28 -23.03
N LEU A 139 15.33 25.44 -22.20
CA LEU A 139 14.80 26.76 -21.82
C LEU A 139 14.80 26.91 -20.30
N ARG A 140 15.81 27.62 -19.81
CA ARG A 140 15.97 27.96 -18.40
C ARG A 140 15.13 29.19 -18.05
N ASP A 141 14.29 29.06 -17.03
CA ASP A 141 13.62 30.20 -16.42
C ASP A 141 14.62 30.97 -15.55
N ASN A 142 14.85 32.24 -15.89
CA ASN A 142 15.73 33.16 -15.17
C ASN A 142 14.93 34.27 -14.44
N SER A 143 13.60 34.13 -14.36
CA SER A 143 12.78 35.12 -13.66
C SER A 143 13.14 35.16 -12.16
N PRO A 144 13.08 36.34 -11.51
CA PRO A 144 13.39 36.48 -10.08
C PRO A 144 12.50 35.63 -9.16
N ASP A 145 11.32 35.22 -9.65
CA ASP A 145 10.32 34.44 -8.92
C ASP A 145 10.41 32.92 -9.17
N ALA A 146 11.44 32.45 -9.89
CA ALA A 146 11.68 31.03 -10.15
C ALA A 146 12.24 30.31 -8.91
N PHE A 147 11.43 30.23 -7.86
CA PHE A 147 11.78 29.58 -6.59
C PHE A 147 11.20 28.17 -6.52
N THR A 148 12.05 27.15 -6.42
CA THR A 148 11.62 25.81 -6.05
C THR A 148 11.50 25.71 -4.54
N PRO A 149 10.30 25.56 -3.96
CA PRO A 149 10.17 25.45 -2.51
C PRO A 149 10.92 24.24 -1.97
N THR A 150 11.31 24.28 -0.70
CA THR A 150 11.89 23.11 -0.04
C THR A 150 10.82 22.03 0.12
N LEU A 151 11.25 20.76 0.20
CA LEU A 151 10.32 19.63 0.35
C LEU A 151 9.41 19.77 1.58
N GLY A 152 9.93 20.33 2.68
CA GLY A 152 9.14 20.60 3.89
C GLY A 152 8.07 21.66 3.67
N TYR A 153 8.39 22.75 2.98
CA TYR A 153 7.40 23.78 2.64
C TYR A 153 6.32 23.22 1.71
N ALA A 154 6.71 22.50 0.66
CA ALA A 154 5.77 21.88 -0.27
C ALA A 154 4.88 20.84 0.40
N ALA A 155 5.43 20.04 1.33
CA ALA A 155 4.65 19.09 2.11
C ALA A 155 3.56 19.78 2.93
N ASN A 156 3.85 20.93 3.55
CA ASN A 156 2.85 21.70 4.30
C ASN A 156 1.74 22.23 3.37
N VAL A 157 2.09 22.80 2.21
CA VAL A 157 1.10 23.30 1.24
C VAL A 157 0.21 22.16 0.71
N VAL A 158 0.80 21.03 0.33
CA VAL A 158 0.05 19.83 -0.13
C VAL A 158 -0.84 19.28 0.98
N SER A 159 -0.37 19.29 2.23
CA SER A 159 -1.15 18.85 3.39
C SER A 159 -2.38 19.72 3.60
N ILE A 160 -2.22 21.05 3.52
CA ILE A 160 -3.34 22.00 3.60
C ILE A 160 -4.34 21.74 2.47
N GLY A 161 -3.87 21.59 1.23
CA GLY A 161 -4.73 21.28 0.08
C GLY A 161 -5.48 19.96 0.23
N THR A 162 -4.81 18.92 0.76
CA THR A 162 -5.41 17.60 0.99
C THR A 162 -6.50 17.64 2.06
N ILE A 163 -6.26 18.37 3.17
CA ILE A 163 -7.25 18.55 4.24
C ILE A 163 -8.46 19.33 3.73
N LEU A 164 -8.23 20.41 2.96
CA LEU A 164 -9.31 21.20 2.36
C LEU A 164 -10.16 20.35 1.41
N PHE A 165 -9.52 19.57 0.54
CA PHE A 165 -10.22 18.65 -0.35
C PHE A 165 -11.02 17.60 0.42
N MET A 166 -10.45 16.99 1.47
CA MET A 166 -11.19 16.04 2.32
C MET A 166 -12.36 16.67 3.05
N SER A 167 -12.21 17.91 3.53
CA SER A 167 -13.31 18.67 4.14
C SER A 167 -14.47 18.86 3.14
N LEU A 168 -14.16 19.24 1.89
CA LEU A 168 -15.16 19.38 0.82
C LEU A 168 -15.83 18.05 0.49
N VAL A 169 -15.08 16.94 0.41
CA VAL A 169 -15.65 15.60 0.17
C VAL A 169 -16.62 15.21 1.29
N ILE A 170 -16.24 15.40 2.55
CA ILE A 170 -17.11 15.14 3.72
C ILE A 170 -18.36 16.03 3.65
N PHE A 171 -18.19 17.31 3.30
CA PHE A 171 -19.29 18.25 3.16
C PHE A 171 -20.28 17.84 2.05
N VAL A 172 -19.79 17.39 0.90
CA VAL A 172 -20.63 16.88 -0.21
C VAL A 172 -21.40 15.64 0.22
N PHE A 173 -20.74 14.68 0.89
CA PHE A 173 -21.43 13.48 1.41
C PHE A 173 -22.46 13.83 2.48
N TRP A 174 -22.20 14.85 3.31
CA TRP A 174 -23.16 15.34 4.29
C TRP A 174 -24.42 15.95 3.64
N ILE A 175 -24.27 16.73 2.56
CA ILE A 175 -25.43 17.22 1.78
C ILE A 175 -26.19 16.05 1.15
N ALA A 176 -25.48 15.05 0.61
CA ALA A 176 -26.10 13.88 0.00
C ALA A 176 -26.91 13.05 1.01
N THR A 177 -26.45 12.90 2.26
CA THR A 177 -27.21 12.21 3.32
C THR A 177 -28.40 13.02 3.82
N LEU A 178 -28.33 14.36 3.81
CA LEU A 178 -29.46 15.25 4.06
C LEU A 178 -30.53 15.16 2.96
N SER A 179 -30.14 14.93 1.72
CA SER A 179 -31.04 14.80 0.57
C SER A 179 -31.66 13.40 0.42
N GLY A 180 -31.03 12.37 1.00
CA GLY A 180 -31.49 10.99 0.91
C GLY A 180 -32.69 10.67 1.82
N ARG A 181 -33.88 10.47 1.24
CA ARG A 181 -34.94 9.69 1.91
C ARG A 181 -34.39 8.30 2.21
N LYS A 182 -34.45 7.88 3.47
CA LYS A 182 -34.09 6.52 3.92
C LYS A 182 -34.91 5.52 3.11
N THR A 183 -34.29 4.93 2.10
CA THR A 183 -34.86 3.76 1.44
C THR A 183 -34.43 2.59 2.31
N ASP A 184 -35.35 2.08 3.12
CA ASP A 184 -35.12 0.84 3.86
C ASP A 184 -34.74 -0.24 2.85
N ILE A 185 -33.53 -0.76 2.97
CA ILE A 185 -33.12 -1.95 2.24
C ILE A 185 -33.91 -3.10 2.86
N SER A 186 -35.11 -3.34 2.33
CA SER A 186 -35.89 -4.54 2.62
C SER A 186 -34.97 -5.75 2.46
N GLY A 187 -34.83 -6.50 3.54
CA GLY A 187 -33.81 -7.53 3.67
C GLY A 187 -33.98 -8.63 2.63
N TYR A 188 -33.07 -8.68 1.67
CA TYR A 188 -32.82 -9.82 0.76
C TYR A 188 -32.42 -11.13 1.50
N TRP A 189 -32.41 -11.13 2.84
CA TRP A 189 -32.00 -12.22 3.71
C TRP A 189 -33.16 -12.91 4.43
N ARG A 190 -34.39 -12.39 4.35
CA ARG A 190 -35.55 -13.15 4.78
C ARG A 190 -35.84 -14.13 3.64
N SER A 191 -35.48 -15.39 3.83
CA SER A 191 -36.15 -16.48 3.11
C SER A 191 -37.65 -16.23 3.23
N SER A 192 -38.35 -16.16 2.10
CA SER A 192 -39.81 -16.10 2.08
C SER A 192 -40.34 -17.16 3.05
N PRO A 193 -41.26 -16.84 3.98
CA PRO A 193 -41.96 -17.90 4.68
C PRO A 193 -42.59 -18.79 3.61
N ALA A 194 -42.36 -20.09 3.71
CA ALA A 194 -42.99 -21.07 2.83
C ALA A 194 -44.50 -20.79 2.79
N GLU A 195 -44.99 -20.38 1.62
CA GLU A 195 -46.41 -20.30 1.35
C GLU A 195 -46.92 -21.74 1.15
N GLY A 196 -47.94 -22.11 1.94
CA GLY A 196 -48.82 -23.26 1.67
C GLY A 196 -48.34 -24.61 2.18
#